data_AF-A0A7U4RQI2-F1
#
_entry.id   AF-A0A7U4RQI2-F1
#
_cell.length_a   1.000
_cell.length_b   1.000
_cell.length_c   1.000
_cell.angle_alpha   90.00
_cell.angle_beta   90.00
_cell.angle_gamma   90.00
#
_symmetry.space_group_name_H-M   'P 1'
#
loop_
_entity.id
_entity.type
_entity.pdbx_description
1 polymer ?
#
loop_
_entity_poly.entity_id
_entity_poly.type
_entity_poly.pdbx_seq_one_letter_code
_entity_poly.pdbx_strand_id
1 'polypeptide(L)' 'MSESNLKHLERIKENINKSNALSEEEKSNSMKHIEEWYAEDQAWGTFINELAKISPKVEAILAELGLI' A
#
# COMPACT_ATOMS: atom_id res chain seq x y z
N MET A 1 5.65 1.65 -0.70
CA MET A 1 5.29 2.53 0.44
C MET A 1 6.46 3.33 1.02
N SER A 2 6.26 4.62 1.34
CA SER A 2 7.23 5.43 2.09
C SER A 2 7.22 5.11 3.60
N GLU A 3 8.30 5.43 4.33
CA GLU A 3 8.36 5.22 5.79
C GLU A 3 7.26 5.96 6.56
N SER A 4 6.88 7.15 6.10
CA SER A 4 5.79 7.93 6.71
C SER A 4 4.44 7.23 6.54
N ASN A 5 4.20 6.63 5.37
CA ASN A 5 2.96 5.91 5.09
C ASN A 5 2.89 4.63 5.93
N LEU A 6 4.02 3.94 6.13
CA LEU A 6 4.10 2.78 7.02
C LEU A 6 3.72 3.14 8.47
N LYS A 7 4.25 4.25 9.00
CA LYS A 7 3.89 4.73 10.35
C LYS A 7 2.41 5.06 10.49
N HIS A 8 1.82 5.68 9.47
CA HIS A 8 0.37 5.96 9.47
C HIS A 8 -0.45 4.68 9.41
N LEU A 9 -0.03 3.69 8.60
CA LEU A 9 -0.69 2.39 8.50
C LEU A 9 -0.71 1.66 9.85
N GLU A 10 0.43 1.59 10.53
CA GLU A 10 0.53 0.96 11.85
C GLU A 10 -0.37 1.66 12.89
N ARG A 11 -0.44 3.00 12.84
CA ARG A 11 -1.36 3.76 13.70
C ARG A 11 -2.83 3.45 13.41
N ILE A 12 -3.19 3.25 12.15
CA ILE A 12 -4.55 2.85 11.76
C ILE A 12 -4.86 1.46 12.31
N LYS A 13 -3.97 0.49 12.12
CA LYS A 13 -4.10 -0.88 12.66
C LYS A 13 -4.29 -0.88 14.17
N GLU A 14 -3.49 -0.07 14.88
CA GLU A 14 -3.58 0.07 16.33
C GLU A 14 -4.92 0.65 16.77
N ASN A 15 -5.42 1.68 16.08
CA ASN A 15 -6.72 2.28 16.39
C ASN A 15 -7.89 1.33 16.13
N ILE A 16 -7.83 0.51 15.07
CA ILE A 16 -8.84 -0.52 14.79
C ILE A 16 -8.86 -1.53 15.93
N ASN A 17 -7.69 -2.03 16.34
CA ASN A 17 -7.59 -3.01 17.43
C ASN A 17 -8.15 -2.48 18.76
N LYS A 18 -7.86 -1.20 19.08
CA LYS A 18 -8.31 -0.52 20.30
C LYS A 18 -9.73 0.03 20.23
N SER A 19 -10.40 -0.04 19.08
CA SER A 19 -11.73 0.53 18.90
C SER A 19 -12.76 -0.24 19.73
N ASN A 20 -13.55 0.49 20.52
CA ASN A 20 -14.73 -0.04 21.19
C ASN A 20 -16.00 0.07 20.34
N ALA A 21 -15.90 0.72 19.17
CA ALA A 21 -17.02 0.93 18.26
C ALA A 21 -17.16 -0.20 17.22
N LEU A 22 -16.15 -1.07 17.10
CA LEU A 22 -16.14 -2.19 16.15
C LEU A 22 -16.26 -3.50 16.92
N SER A 23 -17.05 -4.42 16.38
CA SER A 23 -17.05 -5.82 16.80
C SER A 23 -15.72 -6.51 16.44
N GLU A 24 -15.44 -7.65 17.06
CA GLU A 24 -14.22 -8.42 16.77
C GLU A 24 -14.18 -8.93 15.32
N GLU A 25 -15.34 -9.22 14.72
CA GLU A 25 -15.43 -9.59 13.30
C GLU A 25 -15.08 -8.41 12.39
N GLU A 26 -15.62 -7.21 12.68
CA GLU A 26 -15.30 -6.01 11.91
C GLU A 26 -13.82 -5.62 12.02
N LYS A 27 -13.22 -5.78 13.21
CA LYS A 27 -11.78 -5.57 13.41
C LYS A 27 -10.94 -6.54 12.58
N SER A 28 -11.28 -7.84 12.65
CA SER A 28 -10.60 -8.89 11.90
C SER A 28 -10.70 -8.64 10.39
N ASN A 29 -11.89 -8.32 9.89
CA ASN A 29 -12.11 -8.03 8.48
C ASN A 29 -11.37 -6.77 8.02
N SER A 30 -11.38 -5.72 8.84
CA SER A 30 -10.63 -4.49 8.55
C SER A 30 -9.12 -4.74 8.48
N MET A 31 -8.59 -5.54 9.41
CA MET A 31 -7.17 -5.89 9.41
C MET A 31 -6.80 -6.69 8.15
N LYS A 32 -7.64 -7.65 7.75
CA LYS A 32 -7.43 -8.44 6.55
C LYS A 32 -7.33 -7.56 5.29
N HIS A 33 -8.28 -6.65 5.09
CA HIS A 33 -8.26 -5.74 3.95
C HIS A 33 -7.06 -4.79 3.95
N ILE A 34 -6.65 -4.31 5.13
CA ILE A 34 -5.45 -3.48 5.25
C ILE A 34 -4.20 -4.24 4.79
N GLU A 35 -4.04 -5.50 5.19
CA GLU A 35 -2.90 -6.32 4.77
C GLU A 35 -2.95 -6.66 3.28
N GLU A 36 -4.14 -6.92 2.73
CA GLU A 36 -4.34 -7.11 1.28
C GLU A 36 -3.89 -5.87 0.49
N TRP A 37 -4.37 -4.69 0.84
CA TRP A 37 -3.99 -3.43 0.18
C TRP A 37 -2.51 -3.10 0.36
N TYR A 38 -1.93 -3.41 1.52
CA TYR A 38 -0.50 -3.24 1.75
C TYR A 38 0.33 -4.13 0.81
N ALA A 39 -0.04 -5.40 0.67
CA ALA A 39 0.62 -6.31 -0.26
C ALA A 39 0.46 -5.85 -1.72
N GLU A 40 -0.72 -5.36 -2.10
CA GLU A 40 -0.99 -4.79 -3.41
C GLU A 40 -0.12 -3.56 -3.71
N ASP A 41 0.05 -2.62 -2.78
CA ASP A 41 0.93 -1.44 -2.95
C ASP A 41 2.39 -1.84 -3.21
N GLN A 42 2.88 -2.83 -2.45
CA GLN A 42 4.25 -3.34 -2.62
C GLN A 42 4.43 -4.04 -3.97
N ALA A 43 3.46 -4.86 -4.37
CA ALA A 43 3.46 -5.53 -5.67
C ALA A 43 3.40 -4.52 -6.82
N TRP A 44 2.58 -3.48 -6.69
CA TRP A 44 2.46 -2.41 -7.68
C TRP A 44 3.76 -1.64 -7.86
N GLY A 45 4.41 -1.24 -6.76
CA GLY A 45 5.72 -0.57 -6.83
C GLY A 45 6.78 -1.44 -7.51
N THR A 46 6.78 -2.75 -7.21
CA THR A 46 7.67 -3.71 -7.89
C THR A 46 7.37 -3.80 -9.38
N PHE A 47 6.08 -3.92 -9.74
CA PHE A 47 5.65 -4.00 -11.12
C PHE A 47 6.08 -2.77 -11.94
N ILE A 48 5.83 -1.56 -11.43
CA ILE A 48 6.22 -0.31 -12.09
C ILE A 48 7.74 -0.23 -12.28
N ASN A 49 8.53 -0.61 -11.28
CA ASN A 49 9.99 -0.61 -11.37
C ASN A 49 10.51 -1.60 -12.41
N GLU A 50 9.93 -2.80 -12.50
CA GLU A 50 10.29 -3.77 -13.54
C GLU A 50 9.84 -3.29 -14.93
N LEU A 51 8.69 -2.62 -15.03
CA LEU A 51 8.20 -2.07 -16.28
C LEU A 51 9.12 -0.96 -16.81
N ALA A 52 9.61 -0.08 -15.93
CA ALA A 52 10.58 0.96 -16.28
C ALA A 52 11.87 0.38 -16.88
N LYS A 53 12.33 -0.78 -16.40
CA LYS A 53 13.54 -1.46 -16.90
C LYS A 53 13.40 -2.04 -18.31
N ILE A 54 12.18 -2.16 -18.85
CA ILE A 54 11.95 -2.74 -20.18
C ILE A 54 12.58 -1.88 -21.28
N SER A 55 12.44 -0.56 -21.19
CA SER A 55 13.11 0.35 -22.12
C SER A 55 13.12 1.80 -21.59
N PRO A 56 14.09 2.62 -22.01
CA PRO A 56 14.14 4.04 -21.65
C PRO A 56 12.87 4.82 -22.04
N LYS A 57 12.19 4.39 -23.10
CA LYS A 57 10.93 5.01 -23.53
C LYS A 57 9.79 4.74 -22.53
N VAL A 58 9.72 3.54 -21.97
CA VAL A 58 8.73 3.19 -20.95
C VAL A 58 9.00 3.93 -19.66
N GLU A 59 10.26 4.00 -19.23
CA GLU A 59 10.68 4.81 -18.08
C GLU A 59 10.26 6.29 -18.24
N ALA A 60 10.52 6.90 -19.39
CA ALA A 60 10.12 8.28 -19.66
C ALA A 60 8.60 8.49 -19.55
N ILE A 61 7.79 7.58 -20.10
CA ILE A 61 6.32 7.64 -19.99
C ILE A 61 5.87 7.49 -18.53
N LEU A 62 6.48 6.58 -17.77
CA LEU A 62 6.12 6.38 -16.35
C LEU A 62 6.45 7.61 -15.51
N ALA A 63 7.58 8.27 -15.77
CA ALA A 63 7.96 9.53 -15.11
C ALA A 63 7.02 10.68 -15.49
N GLU A 64 6.63 10.80 -16.77
CA GLU A 64 5.65 11.80 -17.23
C GLU A 64 4.27 11.61 -16.55
N LEU A 65 3.91 10.37 -16.23
CA LEU A 65 2.69 10.03 -15.50
C LEU A 65 2.81 10.19 -13.98
N GLY A 66 4.00 10.50 -13.46
CA GLY A 66 4.26 10.64 -12.03
C GLY A 66 4.22 9.30 -11.26
N LEU A 67 4.50 8.19 -11.95
CA LEU A 67 4.48 6.84 -11.38
C LEU A 67 5.85 6.40 -10.83
N ILE A 68 6.92 7.11 -11.21
CA ILE A 68 8.29 6.97 -10.71
C ILE A 68 8.95 8.35 -10.58
#